data_AF-V4U7A3-F1
#
_entry.id   AF-V4U7A3-F1
#
_cell.length_a   1.000
_cell.length_b   1.000
_cell.length_c   1.000
_cell.angle_alpha   90.00
_cell.angle_beta   90.00
_cell.angle_gamma   90.00
#
_symmetry.space_group_name_H-M   'P 1'
#
loop_
_entity.id
_entity.type
_entity.pdbx_description
1 polymer ?
#
loop_
_entity_poly.entity_id
_entity_poly.type
_entity_poly.pdbx_seq_one_letter_code
_entity_poly.pdbx_strand_id
1 'polypeptide(L)'
;MVVYVKPRVAEGAWLFKKPFSTWMWAATGAIVLYNGFVVWLIERKHHPEFTRGTKLNQVGSMISLSFTTLFSQHGAKLHSNLSRMTTIVWLFVALIITSSYTASLTSLLAHRRLIPIPDVETLKRNGDKVGCDGNSFVLQYLVTVLHFDPKNIERIFSENRYRQALTSGEIAAAFLEAPYVKLFLAKNCKNFTTGPTYSVGGFGFAFPKDSPYLPDFSQAILQLSEEGKLRELEESMLSPYNCSAKENNEDLDSLGLRSFQGLFFITVATSTIALFFFICRHVHRKLWCCWPHIVQPKPPNNHVDDINFHKAHADEQSSPSQSLTHEHWLSAWEMENRGLWP
;
A
#
# COMPACT_ATOMS: atom_id res chain seq x y z
N MET A 1 8.68 22.69 -23.19
CA MET A 1 9.43 22.74 -21.91
C MET A 1 9.61 21.32 -21.38
N VAL A 2 10.78 21.01 -20.83
CA VAL A 2 11.08 19.73 -20.15
C VAL A 2 11.39 20.00 -18.68
N VAL A 3 10.85 19.18 -17.80
CA VAL A 3 11.03 19.31 -16.36
C VAL A 3 11.50 17.97 -15.79
N TYR A 4 12.41 18.03 -14.82
CA TYR A 4 12.79 16.86 -14.04
C TYR A 4 11.70 16.53 -13.02
N VAL A 5 11.19 15.31 -13.13
CA VAL A 5 10.28 14.73 -12.16
C VAL A 5 11.12 13.93 -11.19
N LYS A 6 11.35 14.47 -10.00
CA LYS A 6 12.07 13.73 -8.97
C LYS A 6 11.37 12.39 -8.76
N PRO A 7 12.08 11.25 -8.89
CA PRO A 7 11.48 9.94 -8.65
C PRO A 7 10.89 9.97 -7.26
N ARG A 8 9.60 9.62 -7.17
CA ARG A 8 8.92 9.49 -5.89
C ARG A 8 9.53 8.27 -5.23
N VAL A 9 10.63 8.48 -4.49
CA VAL A 9 11.14 7.47 -3.57
C VAL A 9 9.94 7.06 -2.75
N ALA A 10 9.57 5.77 -2.83
CA ALA A 10 8.56 5.20 -1.97
C ALA A 10 8.97 5.53 -0.54
N GLU A 11 8.36 6.57 0.02
CA GLU A 11 8.69 7.05 1.35
C GLU A 11 8.29 5.97 2.35
N GLY A 12 9.28 5.13 2.67
CA GLY A 12 9.36 4.28 3.85
C GLY A 12 8.44 3.06 3.85
N ALA A 13 8.90 2.04 4.57
CA ALA A 13 8.15 0.86 4.99
C ALA A 13 6.82 1.13 5.74
N TRP A 14 6.46 2.41 5.94
CA TRP A 14 5.41 2.90 6.81
C TRP A 14 4.38 3.78 6.09
N LEU A 15 4.21 3.59 4.78
CA LEU A 15 3.25 4.34 3.96
C LEU A 15 1.83 4.28 4.54
N PHE A 16 1.45 3.14 5.14
CA PHE A 16 0.16 2.94 5.79
C PHE A 16 -0.12 3.85 7.00
N LYS A 17 0.90 4.43 7.64
CA LYS A 17 0.69 5.36 8.77
C LYS A 17 0.39 6.79 8.30
N LYS A 18 0.82 7.18 7.09
CA LYS A 18 0.71 8.55 6.59
C LYS A 18 -0.70 9.13 6.47
N PRO A 19 -1.76 8.36 6.15
CA PRO A 19 -3.11 8.92 6.01
C PRO A 19 -3.64 9.59 7.28
N PHE A 20 -3.22 9.13 8.46
CA PHE A 20 -3.69 9.61 9.76
C PHE A 20 -2.54 10.11 10.64
N SER A 21 -2.79 11.18 11.40
CA SER A 21 -1.82 11.69 12.36
C SER A 21 -1.60 10.71 13.52
N THR A 22 -0.44 10.77 14.17
CA THR A 22 -0.15 9.96 15.36
C THR A 22 -1.20 10.15 16.46
N TRP A 23 -1.74 11.36 16.60
CA TRP A 23 -2.84 11.64 17.51
C TRP A 23 -4.09 10.85 17.10
N MET A 24 -4.47 10.90 15.82
CA MET A 24 -5.65 10.16 15.33
C MET A 24 -5.55 8.65 15.62
N TRP A 25 -4.35 8.06 15.47
CA TRP A 25 -4.09 6.67 15.85
C TRP A 25 -4.25 6.42 17.34
N ALA A 26 -3.72 7.31 18.20
CA ALA A 26 -3.86 7.20 19.65
C ALA A 26 -5.32 7.34 20.11
N ALA A 27 -6.06 8.31 19.56
CA ALA A 27 -7.47 8.50 19.85
C ALA A 27 -8.32 7.29 19.40
N THR A 28 -8.07 6.77 18.20
CA THR A 28 -8.75 5.57 17.71
C THR A 28 -8.48 4.38 18.63
N GLY A 29 -7.22 4.15 19.02
CA GLY A 29 -6.85 3.11 19.98
C GLY A 29 -7.54 3.26 21.34
N ALA A 30 -7.58 4.48 21.89
CA ALA A 30 -8.24 4.75 23.16
C ALA A 30 -9.76 4.49 23.09
N ILE A 31 -10.42 4.91 22.02
CA ILE A 31 -11.86 4.69 21.80
C ILE A 31 -12.16 3.19 21.63
N VAL A 32 -11.33 2.44 20.90
CA VAL A 32 -11.47 0.97 20.75
C VAL A 32 -11.39 0.30 22.12
N LEU A 33 -10.40 0.66 22.94
CA LEU A 33 -10.22 0.10 24.28
C LEU A 33 -11.39 0.46 25.21
N TYR A 34 -11.89 1.70 25.14
CA TYR A 34 -13.04 2.14 25.91
C TYR A 34 -14.30 1.35 25.54
N ASN A 35 -14.62 1.22 24.25
CA ASN A 35 -15.78 0.44 23.80
C ASN A 35 -15.64 -1.04 24.18
N GLY A 36 -14.44 -1.59 24.04
CA GLY A 36 -14.09 -2.92 24.52
C GLY A 36 -14.38 -3.13 26.01
N PHE A 37 -14.01 -2.15 26.83
CA PHE A 37 -14.26 -2.15 28.27
C PHE A 37 -15.75 -2.08 28.59
N VAL A 38 -16.51 -1.22 27.91
CA VAL A 38 -17.95 -1.08 28.08
C VAL A 38 -18.68 -2.39 27.73
N VAL A 39 -18.38 -2.98 26.58
CA VAL A 39 -18.97 -4.27 26.16
C VAL A 39 -18.62 -5.36 27.16
N TRP A 40 -17.36 -5.43 27.61
CA TRP A 40 -16.94 -6.39 28.61
C TRP A 40 -17.63 -6.18 29.97
N LEU A 41 -17.85 -4.95 30.43
CA LEU A 41 -18.58 -4.67 31.67
C LEU A 41 -20.03 -5.17 31.58
N ILE A 42 -20.69 -4.97 30.44
CA ILE A 42 -22.07 -5.41 30.22
C ILE A 42 -22.16 -6.94 30.16
N GLU A 43 -21.25 -7.57 29.42
CA GLU A 43 -21.30 -9.01 29.17
C GLU A 43 -20.72 -9.86 30.32
N ARG A 44 -19.86 -9.27 31.18
CA ARG A 44 -19.34 -9.90 32.41
C ARG A 44 -20.44 -10.44 33.31
N LYS A 45 -21.63 -9.83 33.30
CA LYS A 45 -22.76 -10.24 34.13
C LYS A 45 -23.45 -11.52 33.64
N HIS A 46 -23.19 -11.98 32.42
CA HIS A 46 -23.89 -13.10 31.79
C HIS A 46 -23.02 -14.32 31.51
N HIS A 47 -21.70 -14.21 31.65
CA HIS A 47 -20.77 -15.33 31.45
C HIS A 47 -19.85 -15.55 32.66
N PRO A 48 -20.22 -16.47 33.59
CA PRO A 48 -19.39 -16.80 34.75
C PRO A 48 -18.06 -17.50 34.39
N GLU A 49 -17.89 -17.93 33.14
CA GLU A 49 -16.68 -18.60 32.64
C GLU A 49 -15.48 -17.64 32.45
N PHE A 50 -15.73 -16.32 32.32
CA PHE A 50 -14.64 -15.31 32.26
C PHE A 50 -14.09 -14.91 33.63
N THR A 51 -14.76 -15.29 34.72
CA THR A 51 -14.36 -14.96 36.09
C THR A 51 -13.41 -15.97 36.73
N ARG A 52 -13.19 -17.15 36.10
CA ARG A 52 -12.41 -18.26 36.67
C ARG A 52 -11.01 -18.41 36.04
N GLY A 53 -10.35 -17.30 35.72
CA GLY A 53 -9.00 -17.31 35.14
C GLY A 53 -8.10 -16.19 35.68
N THR A 54 -6.78 -16.41 35.65
CA THR A 54 -5.73 -15.44 36.01
C THR A 54 -5.95 -14.10 35.32
N LYS A 55 -5.66 -12.96 35.98
CA LYS A 55 -5.95 -11.59 35.46
C LYS A 55 -5.50 -11.35 34.01
N LEU A 56 -4.44 -12.01 33.54
CA LEU A 56 -3.97 -11.96 32.16
C LEU A 56 -4.94 -12.59 31.14
N ASN A 57 -5.63 -13.68 31.47
CA ASN A 57 -6.64 -14.31 30.60
C ASN A 57 -7.91 -13.45 30.49
N GLN A 58 -8.24 -12.72 31.56
CA GLN A 58 -9.39 -11.82 31.57
C GLN A 58 -9.14 -10.55 30.72
N VAL A 59 -7.91 -10.04 30.74
CA VAL A 59 -7.50 -8.93 29.85
C VAL A 59 -7.37 -9.40 28.41
N GLY A 60 -6.86 -10.61 28.17
CA GLY A 60 -6.74 -11.20 26.83
C GLY A 60 -8.10 -11.42 26.16
N SER A 61 -9.11 -11.89 26.90
CA SER A 61 -10.47 -12.03 26.39
C SER A 61 -11.15 -10.68 26.11
N MET A 62 -10.89 -9.65 26.93
CA MET A 62 -11.36 -8.29 26.69
C MET A 62 -10.78 -7.69 25.40
N ILE A 63 -9.48 -7.86 25.16
CA ILE A 63 -8.81 -7.38 23.94
C ILE A 63 -9.29 -8.19 22.71
N SER A 64 -9.45 -9.51 22.86
CA SER A 64 -9.94 -10.39 21.79
C SER A 64 -11.38 -10.05 21.38
N LEU A 65 -12.27 -9.76 22.34
CA LEU A 65 -13.66 -9.33 22.07
C LEU A 65 -13.72 -7.96 21.37
N SER A 66 -12.85 -7.03 21.76
CA SER A 66 -12.75 -5.69 21.14
C SER A 66 -12.27 -5.76 19.68
N PHE A 67 -11.36 -6.69 19.38
CA PHE A 67 -10.82 -6.88 18.04
C PHE A 67 -11.75 -7.69 17.13
N THR A 68 -12.38 -8.74 17.66
CA THR A 68 -13.32 -9.59 16.90
C THR A 68 -14.61 -8.84 16.53
N THR A 69 -15.09 -7.92 17.36
CA THR A 69 -16.23 -7.05 17.04
C THR A 69 -15.94 -6.05 15.93
N LEU A 70 -14.68 -5.65 15.72
CA LEU A 70 -14.31 -4.72 14.64
C LEU A 70 -14.22 -5.36 13.25
N PHE A 71 -13.85 -6.64 13.17
CA PHE A 71 -13.55 -7.32 11.90
C PHE A 71 -14.50 -8.47 11.54
N SER A 72 -15.38 -8.93 12.45
CA SER A 72 -16.35 -9.98 12.11
C SER A 72 -17.63 -9.41 11.52
N GLN A 73 -17.91 -9.73 10.25
CA GLN A 73 -19.24 -9.58 9.64
C GLN A 73 -20.27 -10.57 10.23
N HIS A 74 -19.82 -11.63 10.91
CA HIS A 74 -20.65 -12.62 11.60
C HIS A 74 -20.36 -12.57 13.10
N GLY A 75 -21.01 -11.64 13.80
CA GLY A 75 -20.75 -11.35 15.20
C GLY A 75 -20.97 -12.54 16.14
N ALA A 76 -20.09 -12.67 17.14
CA ALA A 76 -20.33 -13.50 18.31
C ALA A 76 -21.72 -13.18 18.91
N LYS A 77 -22.47 -14.20 19.31
CA LYS A 77 -23.83 -14.06 19.86
C LYS A 77 -23.80 -13.27 21.17
N LEU A 78 -23.86 -11.94 21.09
CA LEU A 78 -24.01 -11.05 22.25
C LEU A 78 -25.38 -11.31 22.89
N HIS A 79 -25.40 -11.59 24.20
CA HIS A 79 -26.61 -12.00 24.91
C HIS A 79 -27.43 -10.80 25.39
N SER A 80 -26.80 -9.66 25.67
CA SER A 80 -27.47 -8.45 26.16
C SER A 80 -27.93 -7.52 25.03
N ASN A 81 -29.17 -7.00 25.13
CA ASN A 81 -29.67 -5.98 24.20
C ASN A 81 -28.87 -4.67 24.29
N LEU A 82 -28.30 -4.35 25.46
CA LEU A 82 -27.48 -3.16 25.68
C LEU A 82 -26.10 -3.27 25.00
N SER A 83 -25.47 -4.45 25.05
CA SER A 83 -24.21 -4.68 24.35
C SER A 83 -24.42 -4.66 22.84
N ARG A 84 -25.52 -5.22 22.33
CA ARG A 84 -25.89 -5.13 20.90
C ARG A 84 -26.05 -3.69 20.42
N MET A 85 -26.80 -2.85 21.14
CA MET A 85 -26.99 -1.44 20.76
C MET A 85 -25.66 -0.68 20.77
N THR A 86 -24.83 -0.90 21.79
CA THR A 86 -23.51 -0.27 21.90
C THR A 86 -22.58 -0.71 20.76
N THR A 87 -22.59 -1.99 20.40
CA THR A 87 -21.81 -2.54 19.28
C THR A 87 -22.28 -2.00 17.93
N ILE A 88 -23.60 -1.83 17.71
CA ILE A 88 -24.11 -1.25 16.46
C ILE A 88 -23.63 0.20 16.27
N VAL A 89 -23.72 1.02 17.33
CA VAL A 89 -23.23 2.41 17.29
C VAL A 89 -21.72 2.45 17.06
N TRP A 90 -20.96 1.57 17.73
CA TRP A 90 -19.52 1.46 17.52
C TRP A 90 -19.15 1.03 16.11
N LEU A 91 -19.83 0.03 15.56
CA LEU A 91 -19.62 -0.45 14.19
C LEU A 91 -19.84 0.68 13.17
N PHE A 92 -20.87 1.50 13.37
CA PHE A 92 -21.08 2.68 12.52
C PHE A 92 -19.90 3.66 12.57
N VAL A 93 -19.37 3.96 13.77
CA VAL A 93 -18.18 4.81 13.91
C VAL A 93 -16.94 4.18 13.26
N ALA A 94 -16.72 2.89 13.48
CA ALA A 94 -15.60 2.15 12.89
C ALA A 94 -15.66 2.12 11.36
N LEU A 95 -16.86 2.00 10.78
CA LEU A 95 -17.09 2.12 9.34
C LEU A 95 -16.66 3.50 8.82
N ILE A 96 -17.09 4.59 9.46
CA ILE A 96 -16.70 5.95 9.06
C ILE A 96 -15.18 6.15 9.14
N ILE A 97 -14.52 5.65 10.19
CA ILE A 97 -13.06 5.72 10.33
C ILE A 97 -12.37 4.94 9.20
N THR A 98 -12.85 3.74 8.88
CA THR A 98 -12.28 2.88 7.82
C THR A 98 -12.48 3.47 6.42
N SER A 99 -13.67 4.01 6.14
CA SER A 99 -13.98 4.72 4.90
C SER A 99 -13.10 5.98 4.75
N SER A 100 -12.94 6.75 5.82
CA SER A 100 -12.10 7.96 5.81
C SER A 100 -10.62 7.61 5.62
N TYR A 101 -10.13 6.54 6.27
CA TYR A 101 -8.76 6.04 6.06
C TYR A 101 -8.53 5.66 4.59
N THR A 102 -9.48 4.92 4.01
CA THR A 102 -9.41 4.50 2.60
C THR A 102 -9.46 5.72 1.67
N ALA A 103 -10.31 6.71 1.95
CA ALA A 103 -10.39 7.96 1.19
C ALA A 103 -9.10 8.80 1.27
N SER A 104 -8.51 8.92 2.47
CA SER A 104 -7.25 9.65 2.65
C SER A 104 -6.06 8.91 2.01
N LEU A 105 -6.02 7.58 2.10
CA LEU A 105 -5.01 6.76 1.44
C LEU A 105 -5.14 6.86 -0.09
N THR A 106 -6.35 6.75 -0.64
CA THR A 106 -6.58 6.90 -2.09
C THR A 106 -6.24 8.30 -2.56
N SER A 107 -6.59 9.36 -1.82
CA SER A 107 -6.18 10.73 -2.13
C SER A 107 -4.66 10.90 -2.08
N LEU A 108 -3.98 10.29 -1.10
CA LEU A 108 -2.52 10.32 -1.02
C LEU A 108 -1.89 9.61 -2.23
N LEU A 109 -2.44 8.47 -2.64
CA LEU A 109 -2.00 7.74 -3.82
C LEU A 109 -2.30 8.52 -5.11
N ALA A 110 -3.44 9.21 -5.19
CA ALA A 110 -3.84 10.01 -6.35
C ALA A 110 -2.97 11.28 -6.50
N HIS A 111 -2.71 12.00 -5.40
CA HIS A 111 -1.74 13.11 -5.40
C HIS A 111 -0.32 12.61 -5.72
N ARG A 112 -0.03 11.35 -5.37
CA ARG A 112 1.18 10.65 -5.81
C ARG A 112 1.23 10.32 -7.30
N ARG A 113 0.15 10.50 -8.06
CA ARG A 113 0.13 10.35 -9.52
C ARG A 113 0.20 11.69 -10.25
N LEU A 114 -0.39 12.73 -9.67
CA LEU A 114 -0.33 14.08 -10.25
C LEU A 114 1.05 14.69 -9.96
N ILE A 115 1.91 14.72 -10.98
CA ILE A 115 3.16 15.48 -10.91
C ILE A 115 2.76 16.93 -11.19
N PRO A 116 2.87 17.86 -10.22
CA PRO A 116 2.63 19.26 -10.51
C PRO A 116 3.76 19.72 -11.43
N ILE A 117 3.45 19.83 -12.72
CA ILE A 117 4.34 20.44 -13.69
C ILE A 117 4.31 21.94 -13.40
N PRO A 118 5.45 22.57 -13.09
CA PRO A 118 5.49 24.00 -12.84
C PRO A 118 5.08 24.75 -14.11
N ASP A 119 4.18 25.71 -13.97
CA ASP A 119 3.83 26.62 -15.04
C ASP A 119 4.89 27.74 -15.16
N VAL A 120 4.97 28.38 -16.31
CA VAL A 120 5.92 29.47 -16.55
C VAL A 120 5.78 30.59 -15.53
N GLU A 121 4.56 30.96 -15.14
CA GLU A 121 4.35 32.01 -14.13
C GLU A 121 4.85 31.59 -12.74
N THR A 122 4.78 30.29 -12.42
CA THR A 122 5.31 29.78 -11.16
C THR A 122 6.84 29.81 -11.12
N LEU A 123 7.50 29.46 -12.24
CA LEU A 123 8.96 29.55 -12.37
C LEU A 123 9.44 31.00 -12.22
N LYS A 124 8.73 31.94 -12.85
CA LYS A 124 9.03 33.37 -12.74
C LYS A 124 8.86 33.89 -11.32
N ARG A 125 7.74 33.57 -10.66
CA ARG A 125 7.43 34.03 -9.30
C ARG A 125 8.47 33.55 -8.28
N ASN A 126 8.97 32.34 -8.45
CA ASN A 126 9.99 31.76 -7.56
C ASN A 126 11.40 32.24 -7.88
N GLY A 127 11.62 32.86 -9.05
CA GLY A 127 12.96 33.18 -9.53
C GLY A 127 13.78 31.94 -9.89
N ASP A 128 13.11 30.87 -10.34
CA ASP A 128 13.77 29.62 -10.69
C ASP A 128 14.64 29.78 -11.94
N LYS A 129 15.82 29.14 -11.93
CA LYS A 129 16.71 29.13 -13.11
C LYS A 129 16.16 28.22 -14.19
N VAL A 130 16.16 28.69 -15.44
CA VAL A 130 15.68 27.94 -16.61
C VAL A 130 16.80 27.78 -17.64
N GLY A 131 16.88 26.63 -18.29
CA GLY A 131 17.87 26.35 -19.32
C GLY A 131 17.32 26.57 -20.73
N CYS A 132 18.14 27.10 -21.64
CA CYS A 132 17.85 27.11 -23.07
C CYS A 132 19.12 26.89 -23.89
N ASP A 133 18.96 26.56 -25.17
CA ASP A 133 20.11 26.49 -26.06
C ASP A 133 20.69 27.89 -26.27
N GLY A 134 22.01 27.98 -26.12
CA GLY A 134 22.72 29.26 -26.07
C GLY A 134 22.70 30.02 -27.40
N ASN A 135 22.50 29.32 -28.52
CA ASN A 135 22.45 29.88 -29.86
C ASN A 135 21.04 29.87 -30.48
N SER A 136 20.01 29.48 -29.71
CA SER A 136 18.64 29.38 -30.21
C SER A 136 17.85 30.69 -30.06
N PHE A 137 16.88 30.88 -30.95
CA PHE A 137 15.88 31.94 -30.85
C PHE A 137 15.06 31.87 -29.54
N VAL A 138 15.05 30.70 -28.88
CA VAL A 138 14.36 30.47 -27.61
C VAL A 138 14.81 31.45 -26.53
N LEU A 139 16.09 31.85 -26.51
CA LEU A 139 16.58 32.86 -25.56
C LEU A 139 15.84 34.20 -25.74
N GLN A 140 15.72 34.67 -26.99
CA GLN A 140 15.03 35.92 -27.29
C GLN A 140 13.54 35.82 -26.95
N TYR A 141 12.92 34.66 -27.21
CA TYR A 141 11.52 34.39 -26.86
C TYR A 141 11.29 34.42 -25.33
N LEU A 142 12.18 33.79 -24.56
CA LEU A 142 12.11 33.78 -23.10
C LEU A 142 12.18 35.19 -22.49
N VAL A 143 13.08 36.03 -23.01
CA VAL A 143 13.26 37.40 -22.52
C VAL A 143 12.15 38.34 -23.00
N THR A 144 11.78 38.26 -24.28
CA THR A 144 10.90 39.26 -24.91
C THR A 144 9.42 38.93 -24.74
N VAL A 145 9.04 37.66 -24.86
CA VAL A 145 7.63 37.22 -24.86
C VAL A 145 7.22 36.67 -23.51
N LEU A 146 8.05 35.81 -22.91
CA LEU A 146 7.76 35.23 -21.59
C LEU A 146 8.24 36.10 -20.41
N HIS A 147 8.99 37.17 -20.70
CA HIS A 147 9.48 38.14 -19.72
C HIS A 147 10.28 37.52 -18.55
N PHE A 148 11.13 36.55 -18.84
CA PHE A 148 12.11 36.04 -17.87
C PHE A 148 13.24 37.05 -17.66
N ASP A 149 13.72 37.16 -16.42
CA ASP A 149 14.96 37.89 -16.12
C ASP A 149 16.14 37.15 -16.78
N PRO A 150 16.96 37.82 -17.62
CA PRO A 150 18.13 37.21 -18.25
C PRO A 150 19.10 36.54 -17.27
N LYS A 151 19.15 36.97 -16.01
CA LYS A 151 19.99 36.36 -14.97
C LYS A 151 19.54 34.97 -14.55
N ASN A 152 18.26 34.66 -14.76
CA ASN A 152 17.67 33.36 -14.44
C ASN A 152 17.70 32.41 -15.64
N ILE A 153 18.31 32.81 -16.77
CA ILE A 153 18.41 31.98 -17.96
C ILE A 153 19.84 31.44 -18.10
N GLU A 154 19.99 30.13 -17.96
CA GLU A 154 21.24 29.41 -18.13
C GLU A 154 21.38 28.95 -19.59
N ARG A 155 22.47 29.36 -20.26
CA ARG A 155 22.76 28.96 -21.64
C ARG A 155 23.50 27.62 -21.65
N ILE A 156 22.89 26.61 -22.27
CA ILE A 156 23.43 25.26 -22.33
C ILE A 156 23.68 24.87 -23.79
N PHE A 157 24.96 24.73 -24.15
CA PHE A 157 25.40 24.43 -25.52
C PHE A 157 25.49 22.93 -25.84
N SER A 158 25.44 22.06 -24.82
CA SER A 158 25.60 20.62 -24.99
C SER A 158 24.31 19.88 -24.65
N GLU A 159 23.81 19.10 -25.60
CA GLU A 159 22.59 18.29 -25.44
C GLU A 159 22.66 17.39 -24.18
N ASN A 160 23.82 16.77 -23.95
CA ASN A 160 24.01 15.85 -22.83
C ASN A 160 24.00 16.55 -21.46
N ARG A 161 24.29 17.86 -21.41
CA ARG A 161 24.32 18.63 -20.15
C ARG A 161 22.91 18.92 -19.62
N TYR A 162 21.88 18.95 -20.47
CA TYR A 162 20.49 19.19 -20.02
C TYR A 162 20.04 18.17 -19.00
N ARG A 163 20.33 16.90 -19.21
CA ARG A 163 19.98 15.83 -18.26
C ARG A 163 20.62 16.11 -16.91
N GLN A 164 21.92 16.41 -16.88
CA GLN A 164 22.66 16.66 -15.65
C GLN A 164 22.12 17.90 -14.93
N ALA A 165 21.97 19.02 -15.65
CA ALA A 165 21.52 20.30 -15.10
C ALA A 165 20.10 20.22 -14.51
N LEU A 166 19.20 19.47 -15.17
CA LEU A 166 17.85 19.19 -14.66
C LEU A 166 17.87 18.28 -13.42
N THR A 167 18.73 17.26 -13.38
CA THR A 167 18.82 16.34 -12.24
C THR A 167 19.52 16.92 -11.01
N SER A 168 20.50 17.79 -11.21
CA SER A 168 21.24 18.46 -10.14
C SER A 168 20.45 19.60 -9.49
N GLY A 169 19.39 20.07 -10.15
CA GLY A 169 18.64 21.26 -9.75
C GLY A 169 19.35 22.57 -10.11
N GLU A 170 20.34 22.53 -11.01
CA GLU A 170 20.97 23.74 -11.58
C GLU A 170 19.95 24.56 -12.37
N ILE A 171 19.06 23.88 -13.09
CA ILE A 171 17.88 24.45 -13.75
C ILE A 171 16.63 23.70 -13.31
N ALA A 172 15.53 24.43 -13.13
CA ALA A 172 14.22 23.87 -12.81
C ALA A 172 13.52 23.31 -14.06
N ALA A 173 13.70 23.96 -15.20
CA ALA A 173 13.09 23.58 -16.47
C ALA A 173 14.00 23.92 -17.65
N ALA A 174 13.89 23.14 -18.72
CA ALA A 174 14.57 23.38 -20.00
C ALA A 174 13.56 23.78 -21.08
N PHE A 175 13.82 24.88 -21.77
CA PHE A 175 13.07 25.33 -22.94
C PHE A 175 13.84 24.96 -24.20
N LEU A 176 13.25 24.03 -24.96
CA LEU A 176 13.79 23.45 -26.18
C LEU A 176 12.68 23.38 -27.22
N GLU A 177 13.06 23.34 -28.49
CA GLU A 177 12.14 23.13 -29.61
C GLU A 177 11.52 21.73 -29.54
N ALA A 178 10.29 21.59 -30.02
CA ALA A 178 9.50 20.36 -29.93
C ALA A 178 10.22 19.07 -30.38
N PRO A 179 10.94 19.01 -31.53
CA PRO A 179 11.63 17.77 -31.92
C PRO A 179 12.78 17.39 -30.98
N TYR A 180 13.51 18.37 -30.43
CA TYR A 180 14.55 18.10 -29.44
C TYR A 180 13.97 17.61 -28.12
N VAL A 181 12.82 18.14 -27.71
CA VAL A 181 12.09 17.63 -26.54
C VAL A 181 11.69 16.17 -26.75
N LYS A 182 11.10 15.83 -27.91
CA LYS A 182 10.70 14.45 -28.22
C LYS A 182 11.91 13.50 -28.21
N LEU A 183 13.02 13.90 -28.83
CA LEU A 183 14.26 13.12 -28.84
C LEU A 183 14.85 12.96 -27.43
N PHE A 184 14.88 14.03 -26.63
CA PHE A 184 15.37 14.00 -25.25
C PHE A 184 14.55 13.02 -24.41
N LEU A 185 13.23 13.06 -24.50
CA LEU A 185 12.35 12.15 -23.75
C LEU A 185 12.47 10.69 -24.22
N ALA A 186 12.65 10.46 -25.53
CA ALA A 186 12.95 9.14 -26.05
C ALA A 186 14.29 8.62 -25.49
N LYS A 187 15.36 9.44 -25.47
CA LYS A 187 16.63 9.06 -24.86
C LYS A 187 16.56 8.91 -23.33
N ASN A 188 15.65 9.63 -22.67
CA ASN A 188 15.54 9.74 -21.21
C ASN A 188 14.11 9.46 -20.71
N CYS A 189 13.69 8.20 -20.78
CA CYS A 189 12.30 7.81 -20.49
C CYS A 189 11.87 7.85 -19.02
N LYS A 190 12.82 7.99 -18.09
CA LYS A 190 12.52 8.02 -16.64
C LYS A 190 12.77 9.40 -16.08
N ASN A 191 11.87 9.86 -15.20
CA ASN A 191 12.02 11.06 -14.38
C ASN A 191 12.03 12.39 -15.14
N PHE A 192 11.50 12.43 -16.37
CA PHE A 192 11.32 13.66 -17.12
C PHE A 192 9.93 13.70 -17.72
N THR A 193 9.36 14.90 -17.82
CA THR A 193 8.05 15.11 -18.41
C THR A 193 8.01 16.40 -19.20
N THR A 194 7.08 16.50 -20.14
CA THR A 194 6.79 17.73 -20.85
C THR A 194 5.94 18.65 -19.98
N GLY A 195 6.24 19.93 -20.01
CA GLY A 195 5.29 20.94 -19.54
C GLY A 195 4.59 21.65 -20.69
N PRO A 196 4.00 22.84 -20.43
CA PRO A 196 3.29 23.60 -21.46
C PRO A 196 4.14 23.77 -22.72
N THR A 197 3.48 23.62 -23.86
CA THR A 197 4.09 23.81 -25.18
C THR A 197 3.71 25.18 -25.70
N TYR A 198 4.70 25.90 -26.21
CA TYR A 198 4.52 27.20 -26.84
C TYR A 198 4.73 27.03 -28.34
N SER A 199 3.74 27.41 -29.15
CA SER A 199 3.88 27.39 -30.60
C SER A 199 4.73 28.59 -31.02
N VAL A 200 5.99 28.33 -31.38
CA VAL A 200 6.91 29.36 -31.87
C VAL A 200 7.43 28.92 -33.23
N GLY A 201 6.64 29.23 -34.27
CA GLY A 201 6.97 28.89 -35.66
C GLY A 201 7.16 27.39 -35.92
N GLY A 202 7.83 27.08 -37.03
CA GLY A 202 8.17 25.74 -37.45
C GLY A 202 9.47 25.71 -38.24
N PHE A 203 9.99 24.50 -38.47
CA PHE A 203 11.16 24.29 -39.32
C PHE A 203 10.77 24.38 -40.79
N GLY A 204 11.65 24.93 -41.62
CA GLY A 204 11.44 25.06 -43.05
C GLY A 204 12.74 25.05 -43.83
N PHE A 205 12.63 24.77 -45.13
CA PHE A 205 13.74 24.85 -46.06
C PHE A 205 13.85 26.29 -46.59
N ALA A 206 15.06 26.81 -46.64
CA ALA A 206 15.34 28.14 -47.15
C ALA A 206 15.91 28.06 -48.57
N PHE A 207 15.37 28.88 -49.47
CA PHE A 207 15.86 29.04 -50.84
C PHE A 207 16.18 30.52 -51.09
N PRO A 208 17.10 30.83 -52.03
CA PRO A 208 17.27 32.19 -52.52
C PRO A 208 15.94 32.77 -53.00
N LYS A 209 15.80 34.09 -52.91
CA LYS A 209 14.63 34.78 -53.49
C LYS A 209 14.52 34.43 -54.96
N ASP A 210 13.27 34.24 -55.41
CA ASP A 210 12.92 33.92 -56.80
C ASP A 210 13.48 32.57 -57.30
N SER A 211 13.84 31.66 -56.40
CA SER A 211 14.24 30.30 -56.75
C SER A 211 13.09 29.55 -57.43
N PRO A 212 13.29 28.98 -58.64
CA PRO A 212 12.26 28.23 -59.36
C PRO A 212 11.89 26.91 -58.65
N TYR A 213 12.74 26.41 -57.75
CA TYR A 213 12.53 25.15 -57.04
C TYR A 213 11.61 25.27 -55.82
N LEU A 214 11.37 26.49 -55.32
CA LEU A 214 10.56 26.71 -54.12
C LEU A 214 9.13 26.13 -54.22
N PRO A 215 8.35 26.36 -55.29
CA PRO A 215 7.01 25.77 -55.41
C PRO A 215 7.05 24.24 -55.46
N ASP A 216 7.96 23.66 -56.23
CA ASP A 216 8.09 22.20 -56.39
C ASP A 216 8.45 21.53 -55.05
N PHE A 217 9.42 22.09 -54.31
CA PHE A 217 9.78 21.59 -52.98
C PHE A 217 8.64 21.74 -51.98
N SER A 218 7.96 22.89 -51.97
CA SER A 218 6.83 23.09 -51.05
C SER A 218 5.70 22.10 -51.32
N GLN A 219 5.39 21.84 -52.60
CA GLN A 219 4.38 20.86 -52.99
C GLN A 219 4.79 19.44 -52.59
N ALA A 220 6.06 19.06 -52.80
CA ALA A 220 6.56 17.74 -52.40
C ALA A 220 6.48 17.54 -50.87
N ILE A 221 6.83 18.54 -50.06
CA ILE A 221 6.72 18.46 -48.60
C ILE A 221 5.25 18.34 -48.16
N LEU A 222 4.32 19.07 -48.80
CA LEU A 222 2.90 18.94 -48.53
C LEU A 222 2.39 17.53 -48.85
N GLN A 223 2.75 16.97 -50.00
CA GLN A 223 2.40 15.59 -50.37
C GLN A 223 2.92 14.57 -49.34
N LEU A 224 4.19 14.70 -48.90
CA LEU A 224 4.74 13.83 -47.85
C LEU A 224 4.01 13.97 -46.50
N SER A 225 3.49 15.17 -46.19
CA SER A 225 2.69 15.42 -45.00
C SER A 225 1.30 14.79 -45.11
N GLU A 226 0.61 14.98 -46.24
CA GLU A 226 -0.73 14.44 -46.52
C GLU A 226 -0.75 12.91 -46.55
N GLU A 227 0.30 12.30 -47.11
CA GLU A 227 0.49 10.84 -47.13
C GLU A 227 0.88 10.27 -45.75
N GLY A 228 1.23 11.12 -44.77
CA GLY A 228 1.66 10.69 -43.44
C GLY A 228 3.10 10.19 -43.36
N LYS A 229 3.87 10.21 -44.46
CA LYS A 229 5.28 9.78 -44.51
C LYS A 229 6.19 10.56 -43.57
N LEU A 230 5.91 11.83 -43.32
CA LEU A 230 6.67 12.62 -42.33
C LEU A 230 6.54 12.05 -40.92
N ARG A 231 5.34 11.56 -40.55
CA ARG A 231 5.11 10.91 -39.25
C ARG A 231 5.83 9.58 -39.17
N GLU A 232 5.79 8.78 -40.24
CA GLU A 232 6.51 7.51 -40.31
C GLU A 232 8.03 7.71 -40.16
N LEU A 233 8.58 8.74 -40.82
CA LEU A 233 9.99 9.09 -40.69
C LEU A 233 10.33 9.52 -39.26
N GLU A 234 9.49 10.33 -38.62
CA GLU A 234 9.65 10.73 -37.23
C GLU A 234 9.68 9.51 -36.29
N GLU A 235 8.70 8.62 -36.41
CA GLU A 235 8.63 7.39 -35.60
C GLU A 235 9.82 6.46 -35.86
N SER A 236 10.23 6.30 -37.12
CA SER A 236 11.41 5.51 -37.50
C SER A 236 12.70 6.06 -36.88
N MET A 237 12.87 7.38 -36.86
CA MET A 237 14.03 8.05 -36.28
C MET A 237 14.05 7.99 -34.74
N LEU A 238 12.88 8.00 -34.09
CA LEU A 238 12.75 7.91 -32.63
C LEU A 238 12.77 6.45 -32.13
N SER A 239 12.41 5.49 -32.96
CA SER A 239 12.30 4.05 -32.63
C SER A 239 13.53 3.47 -31.91
N PRO A 240 14.79 3.76 -32.32
CA PRO A 240 15.98 3.23 -31.63
C PRO A 240 16.10 3.67 -30.16
N TYR A 241 15.43 4.76 -29.79
CA TYR A 241 15.47 5.35 -28.47
C TYR A 241 14.24 5.01 -27.62
N ASN A 242 13.18 4.46 -28.19
CA ASN A 242 11.98 4.12 -27.43
C ASN A 242 12.29 3.10 -26.32
N CYS A 243 12.18 3.52 -25.06
CA CYS A 243 12.44 2.64 -23.92
C CYS A 243 11.42 1.51 -23.73
N SER A 244 10.41 1.42 -24.60
CA SER A 244 9.44 0.32 -24.61
C SER A 244 10.10 -1.05 -24.81
N ALA A 245 11.33 -1.12 -25.35
CA ALA A 245 12.06 -2.36 -25.56
C ALA A 245 13.01 -2.76 -24.41
N LYS A 246 13.21 -1.90 -23.39
CA LYS A 246 14.32 -2.08 -22.44
C LYS A 246 13.95 -2.17 -20.97
N GLU A 247 12.69 -2.11 -20.56
CA GLU A 247 12.40 -2.25 -19.13
C GLU A 247 10.99 -2.75 -18.79
N ASN A 248 10.99 -3.68 -17.84
CA ASN A 248 9.86 -4.09 -17.01
C ASN A 248 9.17 -2.84 -16.46
N ASN A 249 8.04 -2.46 -17.04
CA ASN A 249 7.19 -1.34 -16.63
C ASN A 249 6.48 -1.56 -15.27
N GLU A 250 6.99 -2.46 -14.43
CA GLU A 250 6.34 -2.81 -13.16
C GLU A 250 6.67 -1.82 -12.02
N ASP A 251 7.76 -1.04 -12.13
CA ASP A 251 8.31 -0.30 -10.99
C ASP A 251 7.78 1.14 -10.77
N LEU A 252 7.12 1.75 -11.75
CA LEU A 252 6.61 3.13 -11.61
C LEU A 252 5.14 3.19 -11.18
N ASP A 253 4.33 2.19 -11.56
CA ASP A 253 2.89 2.21 -11.32
C ASP A 253 2.37 1.22 -10.29
N SER A 254 3.17 0.25 -9.84
CA SER A 254 2.74 -0.71 -8.82
C SER A 254 3.04 -0.24 -7.39
N LEU A 255 2.16 -0.62 -6.45
CA LEU A 255 2.44 -0.53 -5.03
C LEU A 255 3.48 -1.60 -4.66
N GLY A 256 4.77 -1.24 -4.68
CA GLY A 256 5.85 -2.18 -4.38
C GLY A 256 5.82 -2.70 -2.93
N LEU A 257 6.38 -3.91 -2.73
CA LEU A 257 6.55 -4.57 -1.42
C LEU A 257 7.16 -3.65 -0.35
N ARG A 258 8.04 -2.73 -0.77
CA ARG A 258 8.69 -1.75 0.11
C ARG A 258 7.71 -0.82 0.83
N SER A 259 6.53 -0.56 0.26
CA SER A 259 5.51 0.31 0.87
C SER A 259 4.79 -0.34 2.05
N PHE A 260 4.69 -1.68 2.04
CA PHE A 260 4.00 -2.50 3.05
C PHE A 260 4.96 -3.29 3.94
N GLN A 261 6.26 -3.10 3.77
CA GLN A 261 7.31 -3.84 4.48
C GLN A 261 7.15 -3.79 6.01
N GLY A 262 6.73 -2.65 6.57
CA GLY A 262 6.47 -2.53 8.02
C GLY A 262 5.32 -3.42 8.51
N LEU A 263 4.26 -3.57 7.72
CA LEU A 263 3.14 -4.45 8.04
C LEU A 263 3.57 -5.91 8.00
N PHE A 264 4.33 -6.31 6.98
CA PHE A 264 4.85 -7.68 6.89
C PHE A 264 5.76 -8.03 8.07
N PHE A 265 6.64 -7.11 8.48
CA PHE A 265 7.49 -7.33 9.66
C PHE A 265 6.67 -7.51 10.95
N ILE A 266 5.62 -6.70 11.15
CA ILE A 266 4.76 -6.83 12.33
C ILE A 266 4.07 -8.20 12.34
N THR A 267 3.54 -8.66 11.21
CA THR A 267 2.87 -9.96 11.10
C THR A 267 3.82 -11.13 11.32
N VAL A 268 5.02 -11.10 10.72
CA VAL A 268 6.03 -12.15 10.92
C VAL A 268 6.48 -12.17 12.38
N ALA A 269 6.84 -11.02 12.95
CA ALA A 269 7.29 -10.95 14.35
C ALA A 269 6.23 -11.47 15.33
N THR A 270 4.98 -11.04 15.18
CA THR A 270 3.88 -11.50 16.06
C THR A 270 3.62 -13.00 15.93
N SER A 271 3.64 -13.53 14.71
CA SER A 271 3.45 -14.97 14.45
C SER A 271 4.59 -15.81 15.02
N THR A 272 5.85 -15.38 14.84
CA THR A 272 7.02 -16.06 15.39
C THR A 272 7.02 -16.04 16.92
N ILE A 273 6.65 -14.91 17.54
CA ILE A 273 6.54 -14.80 19.00
C ILE A 273 5.44 -15.73 19.53
N ALA A 274 4.27 -15.78 18.89
CA ALA A 274 3.19 -16.68 19.28
C ALA A 274 3.60 -18.16 19.19
N LEU A 275 4.28 -18.54 18.09
CA LEU A 275 4.80 -19.88 17.88
C LEU A 275 5.87 -20.24 18.92
N PHE A 276 6.76 -19.30 19.26
CA PHE A 276 7.76 -19.48 20.31
C PHE A 276 7.11 -19.76 21.66
N PHE A 277 6.14 -18.96 22.09
CA PHE A 277 5.42 -19.19 23.35
C PHE A 277 4.65 -20.52 23.35
N PHE A 278 4.04 -20.90 22.22
CA PHE A 278 3.36 -22.18 22.08
C PHE A 278 4.33 -23.35 22.28
N ILE A 279 5.49 -23.32 21.62
CA ILE A 279 6.52 -24.35 21.74
C ILE A 279 7.08 -24.38 23.17
N CYS A 280 7.42 -23.23 23.76
CA CYS A 280 7.91 -23.15 25.14
C CYS A 280 6.90 -23.74 26.14
N ARG A 281 5.61 -23.42 26.00
CA ARG A 281 4.56 -23.97 26.85
C ARG A 281 4.37 -25.47 26.64
N HIS A 282 4.49 -25.95 25.41
CA HIS A 282 4.40 -27.37 25.08
C HIS A 282 5.58 -28.17 25.65
N VAL A 283 6.80 -27.65 25.51
CA VAL A 283 8.04 -28.24 26.07
C VAL A 283 8.03 -28.20 27.60
N HIS A 284 7.65 -27.08 28.21
CA HIS A 284 7.50 -26.97 29.66
C HIS A 284 6.46 -27.96 30.22
N ARG A 285 5.33 -28.15 29.53
CA ARG A 285 4.33 -29.15 29.91
C ARG A 285 4.85 -30.59 29.79
N LYS A 286 5.61 -30.90 28.74
CA LYS A 286 6.29 -32.21 28.58
C LYS A 286 7.35 -32.46 29.66
N LEU A 287 8.16 -31.45 29.99
CA LEU A 287 9.18 -31.51 31.03
C LEU A 287 8.58 -31.64 32.44
N TRP A 288 7.47 -30.95 32.72
CA TRP A 288 6.74 -31.13 33.98
C TRP A 288 6.05 -32.49 34.11
N CYS A 289 5.59 -33.09 33.01
CA CYS A 289 5.07 -34.47 33.03
C CYS A 289 6.17 -35.52 33.28
N CYS A 290 7.45 -35.20 33.06
CA CYS A 290 8.57 -36.11 33.30
C CYS A 290 9.26 -35.93 34.66
N TRP A 291 8.73 -35.11 35.57
CA TRP A 291 9.24 -34.99 36.95
C TRP A 291 8.26 -35.61 37.96
N PRO A 292 8.30 -36.93 38.21
CA PRO A 292 7.56 -37.50 39.33
C PRO A 292 8.24 -37.14 40.66
N HIS A 293 7.39 -36.91 41.66
CA HIS A 293 7.65 -36.60 43.07
C HIS A 293 8.92 -37.22 43.68
N ILE A 294 9.76 -36.38 44.29
CA ILE A 294 10.42 -36.72 45.57
C ILE A 294 9.89 -35.72 46.61
N VAL A 295 9.66 -36.22 47.82
CA VAL A 295 9.12 -35.57 49.03
C VAL A 295 7.61 -35.78 49.23
N GLN A 296 7.29 -36.91 49.86
CA GLN A 296 6.14 -37.07 50.75
C GLN A 296 6.54 -36.57 52.15
N PRO A 297 5.74 -35.73 52.85
CA PRO A 297 5.77 -35.66 54.30
C PRO A 297 4.71 -36.62 54.91
N LYS A 298 5.17 -37.35 55.91
CA LYS A 298 4.48 -38.33 56.76
C LYS A 298 3.15 -37.80 57.34
N PRO A 299 2.06 -38.61 57.39
CA PRO A 299 0.82 -38.19 58.05
C PRO A 299 0.93 -38.35 59.58
N PRO A 300 0.28 -37.49 60.38
CA PRO A 300 0.08 -37.74 61.79
C PRO A 300 -1.12 -38.69 62.01
N ASN A 301 -0.92 -39.66 62.90
CA ASN A 301 -1.95 -40.50 63.48
C ASN A 301 -3.10 -39.66 64.04
N ASN A 302 -4.34 -40.06 63.77
CA ASN A 302 -5.37 -40.15 64.80
C ASN A 302 -6.38 -41.23 64.39
N HIS A 303 -6.45 -42.25 65.23
CA HIS A 303 -7.55 -43.19 65.35
C HIS A 303 -8.86 -42.43 65.58
N VAL A 304 -9.96 -42.88 64.98
CA VAL A 304 -11.21 -43.29 65.67
C VAL A 304 -12.19 -43.85 64.61
N ASP A 305 -12.39 -45.16 64.75
CA ASP A 305 -13.56 -46.01 64.55
C ASP A 305 -14.26 -46.17 63.19
N ASP A 306 -13.98 -47.35 62.62
CA ASP A 306 -14.84 -48.15 61.75
C ASP A 306 -16.25 -48.34 62.32
N ILE A 307 -17.27 -47.99 61.53
CA ILE A 307 -18.52 -48.76 61.48
C ILE A 307 -18.83 -49.07 60.03
N ASN A 308 -18.54 -50.31 59.69
CA ASN A 308 -18.97 -51.07 58.53
C ASN A 308 -20.49 -51.33 58.58
N PHE A 309 -21.18 -51.37 57.42
CA PHE A 309 -21.73 -52.58 56.78
C PHE A 309 -22.98 -52.31 55.91
N HIS A 310 -22.86 -52.65 54.61
CA HIS A 310 -23.88 -53.05 53.62
C HIS A 310 -25.06 -52.10 53.30
N LYS A 311 -25.49 -51.88 52.05
CA LYS A 311 -25.58 -52.80 50.90
C LYS A 311 -25.87 -51.99 49.63
N ALA A 312 -25.11 -52.23 48.57
CA ALA A 312 -25.49 -51.94 47.18
C ALA A 312 -25.62 -53.28 46.46
N HIS A 313 -26.56 -53.38 45.52
CA HIS A 313 -26.74 -54.36 44.41
C HIS A 313 -28.25 -54.49 44.14
N ALA A 314 -28.75 -54.59 42.92
CA ALA A 314 -28.18 -54.71 41.59
C ALA A 314 -29.28 -54.38 40.55
N ASP A 315 -28.85 -54.08 39.33
CA ASP A 315 -29.36 -54.58 38.02
C ASP A 315 -28.53 -53.85 36.95
N GLU A 316 -28.13 -54.37 35.79
CA GLU A 316 -27.78 -55.72 35.34
C GLU A 316 -26.98 -55.51 34.02
N GLN A 317 -25.79 -56.13 33.95
CA GLN A 317 -25.09 -56.72 32.81
C GLN A 317 -25.26 -56.26 31.32
N SER A 318 -24.09 -56.08 30.67
CA SER A 318 -23.65 -56.54 29.31
C SER A 318 -23.20 -55.49 28.24
N SER A 319 -21.86 -55.39 28.10
CA SER A 319 -20.89 -55.11 26.98
C SER A 319 -21.30 -54.56 25.59
N PRO A 320 -20.36 -54.12 24.69
CA PRO A 320 -19.02 -53.50 24.82
C PRO A 320 -18.77 -52.28 23.86
N SER A 321 -17.57 -51.69 23.99
CA SER A 321 -16.75 -51.01 22.94
C SER A 321 -17.27 -49.78 22.18
N GLN A 322 -16.65 -48.62 22.46
CA GLN A 322 -16.61 -47.46 21.57
C GLN A 322 -15.46 -47.58 20.56
N SER A 323 -15.80 -47.63 19.27
CA SER A 323 -14.91 -47.28 18.15
C SER A 323 -15.75 -46.81 16.97
N LEU A 324 -16.23 -45.56 16.96
CA LEU A 324 -17.00 -45.01 15.83
C LEU A 324 -17.12 -43.48 15.89
N THR A 325 -16.06 -42.75 15.51
CA THR A 325 -16.19 -41.35 15.06
C THR A 325 -15.17 -40.95 13.97
N HIS A 326 -14.60 -41.91 13.24
CA HIS A 326 -13.68 -41.61 12.12
C HIS A 326 -14.29 -41.88 10.73
N GLU A 327 -15.47 -42.53 10.64
CA GLU A 327 -16.10 -42.86 9.35
C GLU A 327 -17.12 -41.82 8.85
N HIS A 328 -17.46 -40.79 9.63
CA HIS A 328 -18.49 -39.84 9.22
C HIS A 328 -18.01 -38.73 8.27
N TRP A 329 -16.68 -38.58 8.09
CA TRP A 329 -16.10 -37.54 7.23
C TRP A 329 -15.75 -38.02 5.81
N LEU A 330 -15.58 -39.33 5.62
CA LEU A 330 -15.26 -39.90 4.30
C LEU A 330 -16.49 -40.02 3.40
N SER A 331 -17.69 -40.24 3.96
CA SER A 331 -18.93 -40.34 3.20
C SER A 331 -19.45 -38.99 2.66
N ALA A 332 -19.09 -37.87 3.30
CA ALA A 332 -19.47 -36.53 2.84
C ALA A 332 -18.60 -36.05 1.67
N TRP A 333 -17.33 -36.46 1.60
CA TRP A 333 -16.41 -36.09 0.52
C TRP A 333 -16.70 -36.89 -0.78
N GLU A 334 -17.20 -38.12 -0.65
CA GLU A 334 -17.46 -39.01 -1.79
C GLU A 334 -18.81 -38.75 -2.49
N MET A 335 -19.72 -38.00 -1.87
CA MET A 335 -20.99 -37.56 -2.48
C MET A 335 -20.88 -36.28 -3.31
N GLU A 336 -19.82 -35.47 -3.14
CA GLU A 336 -19.63 -34.24 -3.92
C GLU A 336 -18.94 -34.49 -5.28
N ASN A 337 -18.27 -35.64 -5.44
CA ASN A 337 -17.56 -36.02 -6.68
C ASN A 337 -18.42 -36.77 -7.72
N ARG A 338 -19.71 -37.01 -7.46
CA ARG A 338 -20.66 -37.50 -8.47
C ARG A 338 -21.70 -36.43 -8.74
N GLY A 339 -21.34 -35.48 -9.61
CA GLY A 339 -22.19 -34.35 -10.01
C GLY A 339 -23.57 -34.77 -10.50
N LEU A 340 -24.54 -34.75 -9.59
CA LEU A 340 -25.96 -34.97 -9.84
C LEU A 340 -26.74 -34.32 -8.69
N TRP A 341 -27.24 -33.11 -8.92
CA TRP A 341 -28.56 -32.71 -8.44
C TRP A 341 -29.22 -31.82 -9.51
N PRO A 342 -30.55 -31.87 -9.65
CA PRO A 342 -31.31 -31.30 -10.77
C PRO A 342 -31.40 -29.78 -10.76
#